data_AF-A0A2N2WSK1-F1
#
_entry.id   AF-A0A2N2WSK1-F1
#
_cell.length_a   1.000
_cell.length_b   1.000
_cell.length_c   1.000
_cell.angle_alpha   90.00
_cell.angle_beta   90.00
_cell.angle_gamma   90.00
#
_symmetry.space_group_name_H-M   'P 1'
#
loop_
_entity.id
_entity.type
_entity.pdbx_description
1 polymer ?
#
loop_
_entity_poly.entity_id
_entity_poly.type
_entity_poly.pdbx_seq_one_letter_code
_entity_poly.pdbx_strand_id
1 'polypeptide(L)'
;MEKKFPRQLVIPTIVLCGAVVGIFLYLLYISRAVSYLSDDPSACVNCHIMAPYYQSWQKSSHQPWTTCNDCHVPQDNFVKGYSFKAKDGLYHAAIFTLRMEPQVIRPRAASYGAIMDNCIRCHTQLNTEFVKTGMVKYKDVESGEARACWDCHREVPHGRISNLAMSPNAIVPLPESPVPPWLKKIMKR
;
A
#
# COMPACT_ATOMS: atom_id res chain seq x y z
N MET A 1 22.20 -43.39 -14.16
CA MET A 1 21.53 -43.76 -12.90
C MET A 1 20.18 -43.04 -12.85
N GLU A 2 19.09 -43.72 -13.22
CA GLU A 2 17.74 -43.20 -13.00
C GLU A 2 17.44 -43.25 -11.49
N LYS A 3 17.42 -42.08 -10.83
CA LYS A 3 16.89 -41.98 -9.47
C LYS A 3 15.36 -42.13 -9.57
N LYS A 4 14.85 -43.36 -9.42
CA LYS A 4 13.40 -43.60 -9.32
C LYS A 4 12.90 -43.07 -7.98
N PHE A 5 11.96 -42.13 -8.01
CA PHE A 5 11.30 -41.61 -6.82
C PHE A 5 10.57 -42.78 -6.11
N PRO A 6 10.76 -42.98 -4.80
CA PRO A 6 10.18 -44.13 -4.12
C PRO A 6 8.65 -44.06 -4.16
N ARG A 7 8.00 -45.13 -4.63
CA ARG A 7 6.54 -45.20 -4.82
C ARG A 7 5.76 -44.87 -3.54
N GLN A 8 6.32 -45.16 -2.38
CA GLN A 8 5.73 -44.86 -1.06
C GLN A 8 5.65 -43.35 -0.76
N LEU A 9 6.52 -42.53 -1.36
CA LEU A 9 6.52 -41.08 -1.18
C LEU A 9 5.61 -40.33 -2.16
N VAL A 10 5.14 -41.00 -3.23
CA VAL A 10 4.31 -40.36 -4.26
C VAL A 10 3.02 -39.78 -3.66
N ILE A 11 2.29 -40.56 -2.86
CA ILE A 11 1.03 -40.12 -2.24
C ILE A 11 1.28 -38.97 -1.23
N PRO A 12 2.20 -39.09 -0.25
CA PRO A 12 2.53 -37.99 0.66
C PRO A 12 2.94 -36.70 -0.07
N THR A 13 3.76 -36.81 -1.12
CA THR A 13 4.18 -35.65 -1.90
C THR A 13 3.00 -34.99 -2.63
N ILE A 14 2.09 -35.77 -3.22
CA ILE A 14 0.88 -35.23 -3.87
C ILE A 14 0.00 -34.50 -2.85
N VAL A 15 -0.25 -35.09 -1.69
CA VAL A 15 -1.06 -34.46 -0.64
C VAL A 15 -0.40 -33.17 -0.15
N LEU A 16 0.90 -33.18 0.10
CA LEU A 16 1.64 -32.00 0.54
C LEU A 16 1.58 -30.88 -0.51
N CYS A 17 1.85 -31.19 -1.78
CA CYS A 17 1.76 -30.23 -2.87
C CYS A 17 0.33 -29.67 -3.02
N GLY A 18 -0.68 -30.53 -2.94
CA GLY A 18 -2.09 -30.13 -2.98
C GLY A 18 -2.45 -29.18 -1.85
N ALA A 19 -1.99 -29.47 -0.62
CA ALA A 19 -2.19 -28.59 0.54
C ALA A 19 -1.49 -27.23 0.35
N VAL A 20 -0.23 -27.22 -0.10
CA VAL A 20 0.53 -25.98 -0.36
C VAL A 20 -0.16 -25.12 -1.43
N VAL A 21 -0.57 -25.72 -2.54
CA VAL A 21 -1.29 -25.01 -3.61
C VAL A 21 -2.64 -24.50 -3.12
N GLY A 22 -3.39 -25.32 -2.38
CA GLY A 22 -4.69 -24.94 -1.80
C GLY A 22 -4.58 -23.75 -0.85
N ILE A 23 -3.59 -23.77 0.05
CA ILE A 23 -3.31 -22.65 0.96
C ILE A 23 -2.90 -21.42 0.18
N PHE A 24 -2.02 -21.56 -0.81
CA PHE A 24 -1.56 -20.43 -1.63
C PHE A 24 -2.72 -19.76 -2.38
N LEU A 25 -3.58 -20.52 -3.04
CA LEU A 25 -4.76 -20.00 -3.74
C LEU A 25 -5.75 -19.35 -2.77
N TYR A 26 -5.95 -19.96 -1.59
CA TYR A 26 -6.77 -19.37 -0.54
C TYR A 26 -6.21 -18.02 -0.05
N LEU A 27 -4.89 -17.92 0.16
CA LEU A 27 -4.23 -16.68 0.54
C LEU A 27 -4.40 -15.58 -0.51
N LEU A 28 -4.22 -15.91 -1.80
CA LEU A 28 -4.48 -14.97 -2.90
C LEU A 28 -5.93 -14.47 -2.92
N TYR A 29 -6.89 -15.36 -2.63
CA TYR A 29 -8.30 -15.00 -2.54
C TYR A 29 -8.59 -14.06 -1.37
N ILE A 30 -8.20 -14.43 -0.14
CA ILE A 30 -8.53 -13.63 1.05
C ILE A 30 -7.79 -12.29 1.07
N SER A 31 -6.57 -12.23 0.51
CA SER A 31 -5.78 -11.01 0.43
C SER A 31 -6.26 -10.05 -0.65
N ARG A 32 -7.18 -10.49 -1.52
CA ARG A 32 -7.63 -9.72 -2.70
C ARG A 32 -6.45 -9.31 -3.59
N ALA A 33 -5.45 -10.19 -3.75
CA ALA A 33 -4.17 -9.87 -4.37
C ALA A 33 -4.28 -9.15 -5.72
N VAL A 34 -5.26 -9.55 -6.56
CA VAL A 34 -5.49 -8.97 -7.89
C VAL A 34 -5.89 -7.49 -7.82
N SER A 35 -6.56 -7.04 -6.75
CA SER A 35 -6.98 -5.63 -6.61
C SER A 35 -5.80 -4.67 -6.52
N TYR A 36 -4.62 -5.12 -6.07
CA TYR A 36 -3.42 -4.28 -6.02
C TYR A 36 -2.80 -4.01 -7.40
N LEU A 37 -3.28 -4.69 -8.45
CA LEU A 37 -2.89 -4.38 -9.83
C LEU A 37 -3.60 -3.15 -10.37
N SER A 38 -4.68 -2.69 -9.76
CA SER A 38 -5.35 -1.44 -10.13
C SER A 38 -4.84 -0.26 -9.30
N ASP A 39 -5.32 0.93 -9.64
CA ASP A 39 -5.13 2.16 -8.86
C ASP A 39 -6.39 2.57 -8.10
N ASP A 40 -7.35 1.66 -7.95
CA ASP A 40 -8.55 1.88 -7.15
C ASP A 40 -8.15 2.12 -5.68
N PRO A 41 -8.46 3.30 -5.10
CA PRO A 41 -8.13 3.62 -3.71
C PRO A 41 -8.70 2.63 -2.69
N SER A 42 -9.81 1.95 -3.02
CA SER A 42 -10.39 0.93 -2.13
C SER A 42 -9.46 -0.27 -1.89
N ALA A 43 -8.54 -0.55 -2.82
CA ALA A 43 -7.53 -1.58 -2.63
C ALA A 43 -6.56 -1.24 -1.48
N CYS A 44 -6.32 0.04 -1.20
CA CYS A 44 -5.45 0.48 -0.11
C CYS A 44 -6.06 0.20 1.27
N VAL A 45 -7.39 0.08 1.37
CA VAL A 45 -8.11 -0.26 2.61
C VAL A 45 -8.53 -1.73 2.67
N ASN A 46 -7.93 -2.59 1.84
CA ASN A 46 -7.99 -4.04 2.05
C ASN A 46 -7.49 -4.43 3.45
N CYS A 47 -6.61 -3.61 4.05
CA CYS A 47 -6.21 -3.70 5.44
C CYS A 47 -6.75 -2.51 6.23
N HIS A 48 -7.43 -2.79 7.35
CA HIS A 48 -8.05 -1.76 8.21
C HIS A 48 -7.04 -0.75 8.80
N ILE A 49 -5.76 -1.12 8.92
CA ILE A 49 -4.69 -0.24 9.40
C ILE A 49 -4.54 1.03 8.53
N MET A 50 -4.94 0.96 7.26
CA MET A 50 -4.93 2.09 6.33
C MET A 50 -6.18 2.97 6.40
N ALA A 51 -7.20 2.59 7.19
CA ALA A 51 -8.47 3.33 7.25
C ALA A 51 -8.32 4.81 7.64
N PRO A 52 -7.50 5.20 8.64
CA PRO A 52 -7.31 6.61 8.97
C PRO A 52 -6.70 7.41 7.81
N TYR A 53 -5.72 6.82 7.12
CA TYR A 53 -5.03 7.43 5.98
C TYR A 53 -5.99 7.60 4.79
N TYR A 54 -6.76 6.56 4.46
CA TYR A 54 -7.78 6.64 3.42
C TYR A 54 -8.81 7.72 3.72
N GLN A 55 -9.33 7.79 4.94
CA GLN A 55 -10.33 8.80 5.29
C GLN A 55 -9.78 10.23 5.19
N SER A 56 -8.53 10.45 5.63
CA SER A 56 -7.88 11.75 5.50
C SER A 56 -7.66 12.15 4.04
N TRP A 57 -7.28 11.20 3.16
CA TRP A 57 -7.22 11.43 1.72
C TRP A 57 -8.61 11.73 1.16
N GLN A 58 -9.62 10.92 1.52
CA GLN A 58 -10.99 11.06 1.04
C GLN A 58 -11.58 12.44 1.33
N LYS A 59 -11.21 13.04 2.47
CA LYS A 59 -11.67 14.37 2.90
C LYS A 59 -10.74 15.52 2.47
N SER A 60 -9.71 15.23 1.67
CA SER A 60 -8.74 16.23 1.22
C SER A 60 -9.11 16.83 -0.13
N SER A 61 -8.45 17.94 -0.48
CA SER A 61 -8.52 18.54 -1.81
C SER A 61 -7.98 17.64 -2.93
N HIS A 62 -7.24 16.58 -2.59
CA HIS A 62 -6.61 15.69 -3.57
C HIS A 62 -7.52 14.53 -3.98
N GLN A 63 -8.57 14.21 -3.21
CA GLN A 63 -9.49 13.11 -3.51
C GLN A 63 -10.12 13.19 -4.91
N PRO A 64 -10.61 14.36 -5.39
CA PRO A 64 -11.28 14.43 -6.68
C PRO A 64 -10.33 14.26 -7.88
N TRP A 65 -9.03 14.40 -7.66
CA TRP A 65 -8.03 14.54 -8.73
C TRP A 65 -7.00 13.43 -8.77
N THR A 66 -6.86 12.66 -7.68
CA THR A 66 -5.77 11.70 -7.50
C THR A 66 -6.24 10.48 -6.74
N THR A 67 -5.62 9.35 -7.04
CA THR A 67 -5.67 8.11 -6.27
C THR A 67 -4.50 8.05 -5.28
N CYS A 68 -4.45 7.03 -4.43
CA CYS A 68 -3.32 6.83 -3.51
C CYS A 68 -1.99 6.65 -4.27
N ASN A 69 -2.01 5.92 -5.40
CA ASN A 69 -0.82 5.60 -6.17
C ASN A 69 -0.28 6.80 -6.95
N ASP A 70 -1.12 7.78 -7.29
CA ASP A 70 -0.68 9.01 -7.95
C ASP A 70 0.34 9.80 -7.11
N CYS A 71 0.29 9.64 -5.78
CA CYS A 71 1.26 10.20 -4.85
C CYS A 71 2.29 9.16 -4.40
N HIS A 72 1.87 7.95 -4.02
CA HIS A 72 2.75 6.98 -3.36
C HIS A 72 3.56 6.06 -4.29
N VAL A 73 3.27 6.04 -5.60
CA VAL A 73 3.94 5.17 -6.57
C VAL A 73 4.65 6.01 -7.64
N PRO A 74 5.90 5.69 -8.02
CA PRO A 74 6.59 6.36 -9.12
C PRO A 74 5.84 6.23 -10.44
N GLN A 75 5.75 7.33 -11.19
CA GLN A 75 4.98 7.41 -12.45
C GLN A 75 5.86 7.45 -13.71
N ASP A 76 7.17 7.23 -13.59
CA ASP A 76 8.12 7.31 -14.72
C ASP A 76 7.84 6.25 -15.79
N ASN A 77 7.50 5.04 -15.37
CA ASN A 77 7.11 3.93 -16.23
C ASN A 77 6.42 2.82 -15.43
N PHE A 78 5.62 2.01 -16.13
CA PHE A 78 4.84 0.94 -15.51
C PHE A 78 5.71 -0.10 -14.78
N VAL A 79 6.88 -0.48 -15.34
CA VAL A 79 7.76 -1.49 -14.73
C VAL A 79 8.25 -1.01 -13.36
N LYS A 80 8.73 0.24 -13.29
CA LYS A 80 9.18 0.87 -12.04
C LYS A 80 8.02 0.95 -11.05
N GLY A 81 6.86 1.43 -11.48
CA GLY A 81 5.65 1.52 -10.65
C GLY A 81 5.24 0.18 -10.04
N TYR A 82 5.08 -0.87 -10.84
CA TYR A 82 4.71 -2.20 -10.34
C TYR A 82 5.80 -2.85 -9.48
N SER A 83 7.08 -2.65 -9.84
CA SER A 83 8.18 -3.14 -9.00
C SER A 83 8.21 -2.47 -7.63
N PHE A 84 7.84 -1.18 -7.57
CA PHE A 84 7.73 -0.41 -6.34
C PHE A 84 6.53 -0.91 -5.51
N LYS A 85 5.35 -1.04 -6.12
CA LYS A 85 4.14 -1.61 -5.49
C LYS A 85 4.41 -2.99 -4.91
N ALA A 86 5.11 -3.86 -5.66
CA ALA A 86 5.44 -5.20 -5.20
C ALA A 86 6.38 -5.20 -3.99
N LYS A 87 7.45 -4.38 -4.02
CA LYS A 87 8.40 -4.28 -2.91
C LYS A 87 7.76 -3.72 -1.64
N ASP A 88 7.03 -2.62 -1.75
CA ASP A 88 6.33 -2.01 -0.60
C ASP A 88 5.21 -2.92 -0.10
N GLY A 89 4.43 -3.52 -0.99
CA GLY A 89 3.36 -4.47 -0.64
C GLY A 89 3.89 -5.69 0.13
N LEU A 90 4.98 -6.30 -0.34
CA LEU A 90 5.64 -7.41 0.37
C LEU A 90 6.18 -6.99 1.73
N TYR A 91 6.77 -5.80 1.83
CA TYR A 91 7.25 -5.26 3.10
C TYR A 91 6.10 -5.01 4.08
N HIS A 92 5.01 -4.37 3.64
CA HIS A 92 3.83 -4.12 4.46
C HIS A 92 3.21 -5.43 4.95
N ALA A 93 3.06 -6.42 4.06
CA ALA A 93 2.56 -7.74 4.43
C ALA A 93 3.44 -8.40 5.50
N ALA A 94 4.77 -8.38 5.33
CA ALA A 94 5.69 -8.97 6.30
C ALA A 94 5.62 -8.28 7.68
N ILE A 95 5.65 -6.95 7.72
CA ILE A 95 5.57 -6.18 8.97
C ILE A 95 4.25 -6.44 9.70
N PHE A 96 3.13 -6.43 8.96
CA PHE A 96 1.81 -6.66 9.53
C PHE A 96 1.63 -8.09 10.03
N THR A 97 2.12 -9.09 9.29
CA THR A 97 2.12 -10.50 9.72
C THR A 97 2.93 -10.70 10.99
N LEU A 98 4.07 -10.03 11.11
CA LEU A 98 4.94 -10.08 12.29
C LEU A 98 4.46 -9.19 13.44
N ARG A 99 3.37 -8.42 13.27
CA ARG A 99 2.83 -7.49 14.26
C ARG A 99 3.82 -6.43 14.71
N MET A 100 4.64 -5.95 13.77
CA MET A 100 5.69 -4.96 14.00
C MET A 100 5.31 -3.55 13.51
N GLU A 101 4.03 -3.31 13.28
CA GLU A 101 3.52 -2.00 12.88
C GLU A 101 3.72 -0.94 13.99
N PRO A 102 4.34 0.22 13.68
CA PRO A 102 4.41 1.32 14.63
C PRO A 102 3.06 2.07 14.68
N GLN A 103 2.76 2.71 15.81
CA GLN A 103 1.58 3.60 15.91
C GLN A 103 1.67 4.80 14.97
N VAL A 104 2.90 5.26 14.69
CA VAL A 104 3.18 6.36 13.80
C VAL A 104 3.82 5.79 12.54
N ILE A 105 3.03 5.62 11.48
CA ILE A 105 3.53 5.12 10.20
C ILE A 105 4.09 6.28 9.40
N ARG A 106 5.35 6.15 8.95
CA ARG A 106 6.01 7.13 8.10
C ARG A 106 6.53 6.46 6.83
N PRO A 107 6.49 7.15 5.68
CA PRO A 107 7.12 6.67 4.47
C PRO A 107 8.61 6.36 4.69
N ARG A 108 9.15 5.40 3.95
CA ARG A 108 10.61 5.20 3.86
C ARG A 108 11.21 6.21 2.88
N ALA A 109 12.52 6.41 2.91
CA ALA A 109 13.22 7.37 2.03
C ALA A 109 12.83 7.24 0.54
N ALA A 110 12.73 6.00 0.03
CA ALA A 110 12.30 5.75 -1.34
C ALA A 110 10.85 6.23 -1.62
N SER A 111 9.93 6.00 -0.69
CA SER A 111 8.54 6.46 -0.77
C SER A 111 8.46 7.98 -0.62
N TYR A 112 9.27 8.60 0.24
CA TYR A 112 9.36 10.06 0.31
C TYR A 112 9.84 10.67 -1.01
N GLY A 113 10.84 10.07 -1.66
CA GLY A 113 11.27 10.45 -2.99
C GLY A 113 10.15 10.38 -4.02
N ALA A 114 9.43 9.25 -4.07
CA ALA A 114 8.29 9.08 -4.98
C ALA A 114 7.19 10.13 -4.74
N ILE A 115 6.85 10.41 -3.48
CA ILE A 115 5.84 11.42 -3.12
C ILE A 115 6.28 12.81 -3.57
N MET A 116 7.54 13.20 -3.30
CA MET A 116 8.07 14.51 -3.70
C MET A 116 8.07 14.68 -5.22
N ASP A 117 8.55 13.67 -5.94
CA ASP A 117 8.56 13.68 -7.41
C ASP A 117 7.14 13.80 -7.98
N ASN A 118 6.15 13.16 -7.34
CA ASN A 118 4.75 13.25 -7.74
C ASN A 118 4.10 14.59 -7.41
N CYS A 119 4.47 15.23 -6.29
CA CYS A 119 4.07 16.62 -6.02
C CYS A 119 4.54 17.53 -7.17
N ILE A 120 5.81 17.41 -7.55
CA ILE A 120 6.40 18.23 -8.61
C ILE A 120 5.78 17.92 -9.96
N ARG A 121 5.58 16.64 -10.29
CA ARG A 121 4.95 16.19 -11.54
C ARG A 121 3.63 16.89 -11.79
N CYS A 122 2.71 16.84 -10.82
CA CYS A 122 1.39 17.46 -10.96
C CYS A 122 1.45 19.00 -10.84
N HIS A 123 2.34 19.53 -10.00
CA HIS A 123 2.50 20.97 -9.79
C HIS A 123 3.65 21.58 -10.60
N THR A 124 3.96 21.02 -11.79
CA THR A 124 5.13 21.44 -12.57
C THR A 124 5.04 22.92 -12.91
N GLN A 125 3.91 23.37 -13.47
CA GLN A 125 3.70 24.77 -13.86
C GLN A 125 3.91 25.73 -12.68
N LEU A 126 3.40 25.38 -11.49
CA LEU A 126 3.60 26.18 -10.28
C LEU A 126 5.07 26.32 -9.92
N ASN A 127 5.82 25.22 -9.98
CA ASN A 127 7.23 25.18 -9.62
C ASN A 127 8.14 25.82 -10.68
N THR A 128 7.76 25.83 -11.96
CA THR A 128 8.60 26.32 -13.05
C THR A 128 8.26 27.74 -13.51
N GLU A 129 6.97 28.12 -13.50
CA GLU A 129 6.53 29.40 -14.08
C GLU A 129 6.24 30.47 -13.02
N PHE A 130 5.59 30.09 -11.91
CA PHE A 130 5.13 31.05 -10.91
C PHE A 130 6.14 31.26 -9.78
N VAL A 131 6.41 30.22 -8.99
CA VAL A 131 7.23 30.35 -7.77
C VAL A 131 8.72 30.14 -8.08
N LYS A 132 9.03 29.43 -9.17
CA LYS A 132 10.41 29.18 -9.63
C LYS A 132 11.31 28.57 -8.55
N THR A 133 10.73 27.78 -7.65
CA THR A 133 11.41 27.12 -6.52
C THR A 133 12.41 26.04 -6.96
N GLY A 134 12.48 25.75 -8.26
CA GLY A 134 13.24 24.62 -8.79
C GLY A 134 12.52 23.30 -8.54
N MET A 135 12.76 22.31 -9.40
CA MET A 135 12.26 20.95 -9.22
C MET A 135 13.13 20.23 -8.17
N VAL A 136 13.05 20.69 -6.92
CA VAL A 136 13.81 20.18 -5.77
C VAL A 136 13.53 18.70 -5.58
N LYS A 137 14.57 17.87 -5.50
CA LYS A 137 14.42 16.44 -5.23
C LYS A 137 14.41 16.19 -3.74
N TYR A 138 13.82 15.07 -3.32
CA TYR A 138 13.84 14.68 -1.90
C TYR A 138 15.27 14.51 -1.36
N LYS A 139 16.24 14.13 -2.21
CA LYS A 139 17.66 14.05 -1.83
C LYS A 139 18.22 15.40 -1.37
N ASP A 140 17.77 16.50 -1.97
CA ASP A 140 18.21 17.85 -1.60
C ASP A 140 17.67 18.21 -0.20
N VAL A 141 16.46 17.73 0.12
CA VAL A 141 15.87 17.81 1.47
C VAL A 141 16.68 17.00 2.48
N GLU A 142 17.09 15.77 2.14
CA GLU A 142 17.93 14.93 3.00
C GLU A 142 19.29 15.56 3.28
N SER A 143 19.87 16.30 2.31
CA SER A 143 21.12 17.05 2.48
C SER A 143 20.96 18.37 3.23
N GLY A 144 19.73 18.79 3.54
CA GLY A 144 19.44 20.08 4.20
C GLY A 144 19.52 21.30 3.27
N GLU A 145 19.70 21.08 1.97
CA GLU A 145 19.78 22.12 0.94
C GLU A 145 18.38 22.64 0.55
N ALA A 146 17.32 21.90 0.88
CA ALA A 146 15.95 22.28 0.57
C ALA A 146 14.92 21.80 1.62
N ARG A 147 13.65 22.18 1.41
CA ARG A 147 12.50 21.75 2.21
C ARG A 147 11.58 20.89 1.37
N ALA A 148 10.93 19.90 2.00
CA ALA A 148 9.90 19.12 1.31
C ALA A 148 8.62 19.96 1.13
N CYS A 149 7.84 19.68 0.09
CA CYS A 149 6.59 20.40 -0.16
C CYS A 149 5.66 20.41 1.07
N TRP A 150 5.55 19.27 1.75
CA TRP A 150 4.70 19.09 2.93
C TRP A 150 5.27 19.72 4.23
N ASP A 151 6.51 20.23 4.24
CA ASP A 151 7.02 21.00 5.38
C ASP A 151 6.24 22.32 5.55
N CYS A 152 5.81 22.90 4.41
CA CYS A 152 4.94 24.08 4.36
C CYS A 152 3.47 23.71 4.10
N HIS A 153 3.21 22.83 3.12
CA HIS A 153 1.87 22.35 2.78
C HIS A 153 1.44 21.21 3.70
N ARG A 154 1.31 21.53 5.00
CA ARG A 154 1.13 20.54 6.07
C ARG A 154 -0.25 19.87 6.13
N GLU A 155 -1.21 20.36 5.34
CA GLU A 155 -2.58 19.86 5.27
C GLU A 155 -2.89 19.15 3.95
N VAL A 156 -1.84 18.77 3.20
CA VAL A 156 -1.96 17.69 2.19
C VAL A 156 -2.48 16.40 2.86
N PRO A 157 -2.93 15.38 2.10
CA PRO A 157 -3.47 14.15 2.69
C PRO A 157 -2.63 13.62 3.87
N HIS A 158 -3.32 13.12 4.89
CA HIS A 158 -2.81 12.68 6.19
C HIS A 158 -2.45 13.80 7.19
N GLY A 159 -2.34 15.05 6.75
CA GLY A 159 -2.22 16.23 7.60
C GLY A 159 -1.05 16.18 8.60
N ARG A 160 -1.10 17.08 9.59
CA ARG A 160 -0.08 17.16 10.66
C ARG A 160 -0.17 16.02 11.67
N ILE A 161 -1.40 15.64 12.02
CA ILE A 161 -1.68 14.56 12.97
C ILE A 161 -1.84 13.27 12.19
N SER A 162 -0.71 12.69 11.80
CA SER A 162 -0.67 11.46 11.02
C SER A 162 -0.22 10.28 11.89
N ASN A 163 -1.15 9.44 12.35
CA ASN A 163 -0.92 8.19 13.08
C ASN A 163 -2.16 7.28 13.04
N LEU A 164 -2.04 6.03 13.53
CA LEU A 164 -3.14 5.05 13.50
C LEU A 164 -4.37 5.44 14.33
N ALA A 165 -4.21 6.32 15.32
CA ALA A 165 -5.29 6.81 16.17
C ALA A 165 -5.91 8.13 15.67
N MET A 166 -5.45 8.68 14.53
CA MET A 166 -5.89 10.00 14.06
C MET A 166 -7.37 10.05 13.67
N SER A 167 -7.95 8.89 13.31
CA SER A 167 -9.36 8.77 12.96
C SER A 167 -9.92 7.46 13.51
N PRO A 168 -10.32 7.44 14.80
CA PRO A 168 -11.00 6.29 15.36
C PRO A 168 -12.35 6.11 14.66
N ASN A 169 -12.72 4.86 14.38
CA ASN A 169 -13.96 4.50 13.69
C ASN A 169 -14.11 5.17 12.31
N ALA A 170 -12.99 5.29 11.57
CA ALA A 170 -12.99 5.81 10.21
C ALA A 170 -13.98 5.04 9.32
N ILE A 171 -14.98 5.76 8.78
CA ILE A 171 -15.93 5.21 7.82
C ILE A 171 -15.24 5.17 6.45
N VAL A 172 -14.82 3.98 6.04
CA VAL A 172 -14.12 3.72 4.76
C VAL A 172 -14.68 2.43 4.14
N PRO A 173 -14.53 2.22 2.82
CA PRO A 173 -15.06 1.03 2.15
C PRO A 173 -14.19 -0.21 2.44
N LEU A 174 -14.23 -0.69 3.68
CA LEU A 174 -13.55 -1.93 4.07
C LEU A 174 -14.17 -3.14 3.35
N PRO A 175 -13.34 -4.12 2.96
CA PRO A 175 -13.83 -5.41 2.46
C PRO A 175 -14.88 -6.06 3.35
N GLU A 176 -15.89 -6.65 2.71
CA GLU A 176 -16.79 -7.57 3.40
C GLU A 176 -16.04 -8.79 3.97
N SER A 177 -16.56 -9.32 5.08
CA SER A 177 -16.01 -10.51 5.72
C SER A 177 -16.03 -11.70 4.76
N PRO A 178 -14.87 -12.36 4.51
CA PRO A 178 -14.77 -13.52 3.63
C PRO A 178 -15.38 -14.80 4.24
N VAL A 179 -15.91 -14.72 5.47
CA VAL A 179 -16.52 -15.86 6.16
C VAL A 179 -17.84 -16.23 5.46
N PRO A 180 -18.00 -17.47 4.99
CA PRO A 180 -19.18 -17.87 4.24
C PRO A 180 -20.44 -17.91 5.13
N PRO A 181 -21.64 -17.72 4.55
CA PRO A 181 -22.89 -17.64 5.31
C PRO A 181 -23.18 -18.87 6.17
N TRP A 182 -22.84 -20.06 5.69
CA TRP A 182 -23.05 -21.30 6.43
C TRP A 182 -22.24 -21.34 7.73
N LEU A 183 -21.00 -20.84 7.72
CA LEU A 183 -20.14 -20.80 8.91
C LEU A 183 -20.61 -19.72 9.89
N LYS A 184 -21.02 -18.55 9.38
CA LYS A 184 -21.66 -17.50 10.19
C LYS A 184 -22.90 -18.02 10.92
N LYS A 185 -23.71 -18.87 10.27
CA LYS A 185 -24.91 -19.48 10.87
C LYS A 185 -24.57 -20.46 12.00
N ILE A 186 -23.48 -21.21 11.87
CA ILE A 186 -23.02 -22.15 12.90
C ILE A 186 -22.45 -21.39 14.11
N MET A 187 -21.62 -20.37 13.88
CA MET A 187 -20.99 -19.58 14.95
C MET A 187 -21.95 -18.70 15.77
N LYS A 188 -23.17 -18.48 15.28
CA LYS A 188 -24.22 -17.72 15.97
C LYS A 188 -25.06 -18.55 16.95
N ARG A 189 -24.85 -19.87 16.99
CA ARG A 189 -25.40 -20.77 18.02
C ARG A 189 -24.43 -20.84 19.18
#